data_AF-A0A7X0P510-F1
#
_entry.id   AF-A0A7X0P510-F1
#
_cell.length_a   1.000
_cell.length_b   1.000
_cell.length_c   1.000
_cell.angle_alpha   90.00
_cell.angle_beta   90.00
_cell.angle_gamma   90.00
#
_symmetry.space_group_name_H-M   'P 1'
#
loop_
_entity.id
_entity.type
_entity.pdbx_description
1 polymer ?
#
loop_
_entity_poly.entity_id
_entity_poly.type
_entity_poly.pdbx_seq_one_letter_code
_entity_poly.pdbx_strand_id
1 'polypeptide(L)'
;MTGLAVLLLGGGGWAAYAYLSSPGPAPKIAMPSGTPTTTEPAPSATPDTSDEPSPAPSDTPDDTPATSSQAEPGSPITHQEFNDWNFALGGIKFKADKVGGWNYSSCAPVDGEGVLAKNKCERAVQLAYSAYSGHLKAVQVMMSFPTDRAAKTTADRLAKLSSNAVKWRQDKALARYTYGKILSGASKNYVVVTIVTADKSAGAKAPNFHAYLQTDHTSYFELRDQTITS
;
A
#
# COMPACT_ATOMS: atom_id res chain seq x y z
N MET A 1 -18.66 -33.03 -5.63
CA MET A 1 -18.60 -32.30 -6.91
C MET A 1 -18.03 -30.93 -6.62
N THR A 2 -16.77 -30.72 -6.98
CA THR A 2 -15.97 -29.53 -6.64
C THR A 2 -16.21 -28.46 -7.71
N GLY A 3 -16.87 -27.36 -7.33
CA GLY A 3 -17.11 -26.21 -8.21
C GLY A 3 -15.96 -25.21 -8.12
N LEU A 4 -15.06 -25.24 -9.11
CA LEU A 4 -14.04 -24.21 -9.31
C LEU A 4 -14.71 -23.01 -9.99
N ALA A 5 -15.02 -21.95 -9.24
CA ALA A 5 -15.48 -20.70 -9.83
C ALA A 5 -14.26 -19.88 -10.27
N VAL A 6 -13.85 -20.08 -11.53
CA VAL A 6 -12.89 -19.21 -12.20
C VAL A 6 -13.67 -17.95 -12.66
N LEU A 7 -13.54 -16.86 -11.91
CA LEU A 7 -14.04 -15.54 -12.32
C LEU A 7 -13.14 -14.97 -13.43
N LEU A 8 -13.41 -15.38 -14.67
CA LEU A 8 -12.96 -14.72 -15.89
C LEU A 8 -13.86 -13.53 -16.18
N LEU A 9 -13.53 -12.35 -15.67
CA LEU A 9 -14.11 -11.11 -16.17
C LEU A 9 -13.13 -10.44 -17.13
N GLY A 10 -13.39 -10.68 -18.42
CA GLY A 10 -12.80 -9.95 -19.53
C GLY A 10 -13.12 -8.46 -19.41
N GLY A 11 -12.09 -7.65 -19.19
CA GLY A 11 -12.20 -6.20 -19.09
C GLY A 11 -10.92 -5.51 -18.61
N GLY A 12 -10.04 -6.21 -17.89
CA GLY A 12 -8.82 -5.61 -17.30
C GLY A 12 -7.64 -5.37 -18.27
N GLY A 13 -7.63 -6.00 -19.44
CA GLY A 13 -6.49 -5.93 -20.37
C GLY A 13 -6.25 -4.54 -20.95
N TRP A 14 -7.31 -3.80 -21.27
CA TRP A 14 -7.22 -2.46 -21.84
C TRP A 14 -6.79 -1.41 -20.83
N ALA A 15 -7.22 -1.53 -19.56
CA ALA A 15 -6.80 -0.61 -18.50
C ALA A 15 -5.31 -0.79 -18.15
N ALA A 16 -4.84 -2.03 -18.04
CA ALA A 16 -3.42 -2.33 -17.86
C ALA A 16 -2.57 -1.88 -19.06
N TYR A 17 -3.05 -2.08 -20.29
CA TYR A 17 -2.35 -1.63 -21.49
C TYR A 17 -2.32 -0.10 -21.64
N ALA A 18 -3.44 0.60 -21.40
CA ALA A 18 -3.50 2.07 -21.45
C ALA A 18 -2.64 2.73 -20.37
N TYR A 19 -2.52 2.09 -19.19
CA TYR A 19 -1.61 2.51 -18.14
C TYR A 19 -0.13 2.30 -18.51
N LEU A 20 0.20 1.16 -19.12
CA LEU A 20 1.55 0.89 -19.65
C LEU A 20 1.91 1.78 -20.86
N SER A 21 0.91 2.32 -21.57
CA SER A 21 1.07 3.14 -22.77
C SER A 21 1.04 4.66 -22.51
N SER A 22 0.83 5.09 -21.26
CA SER A 22 0.83 6.51 -20.90
C SER A 22 2.23 6.94 -20.41
N PRO A 23 2.99 7.74 -21.19
CA PRO A 23 4.33 8.17 -20.82
C PRO A 23 4.24 9.38 -19.87
N GLY A 24 3.70 9.18 -18.67
CA GLY A 24 3.91 10.11 -17.56
C GLY A 24 5.17 9.70 -16.81
N PRO A 25 6.12 10.60 -16.51
CA PRO A 25 7.27 10.24 -15.69
C PRO A 25 6.78 9.96 -14.27
N ALA A 26 6.63 8.68 -13.93
CA ALA A 26 6.45 8.26 -12.55
C ALA A 26 7.59 8.86 -11.69
N PRO A 27 7.30 9.56 -10.58
CA PRO A 27 8.32 10.17 -9.76
C PRO A 27 9.34 9.10 -9.31
N LYS A 28 10.62 9.47 -9.32
CA LYS A 28 11.67 8.62 -8.75
C LYS A 28 11.72 8.82 -7.24
N ILE A 29 11.88 7.73 -6.50
CA ILE A 29 12.01 7.77 -5.05
C ILE A 29 13.45 8.15 -4.71
N ALA A 30 13.63 9.17 -3.88
CA ALA A 30 14.94 9.52 -3.34
C ALA A 30 15.41 8.45 -2.37
N MET A 31 16.66 8.01 -2.50
CA MET A 31 17.25 7.06 -1.56
C MET A 31 17.42 7.76 -0.19
N PRO A 32 17.10 7.09 0.93
CA PRO A 32 17.38 7.64 2.25
C PRO A 32 18.90 7.76 2.43
N SER A 33 19.41 8.99 2.58
CA SER A 33 20.78 9.25 3.01
C SER A 33 20.85 9.17 4.53
N GLY A 34 21.20 8.00 5.06
CA GLY A 34 21.49 7.82 6.47
C GLY A 34 22.99 7.77 6.72
N THR A 35 23.57 8.86 7.24
CA THR A 35 24.89 8.83 7.89
C THR A 35 24.70 8.28 9.30
N PRO A 36 25.42 7.23 9.74
CA PRO A 36 25.27 6.71 11.09
C PRO A 36 25.91 7.68 12.09
N THR A 37 25.09 8.32 12.94
CA THR A 37 25.59 8.98 14.16
C THR A 37 25.75 7.93 15.25
N THR A 38 27.00 7.55 15.51
CA THR A 38 27.39 6.80 16.71
C THR A 38 27.26 7.74 17.91
N THR A 39 26.40 7.40 18.87
CA THR A 39 26.39 8.04 20.19
C THR A 39 26.83 7.02 21.25
N GLU A 40 27.88 7.41 21.95
CA GLU A 40 28.61 6.74 23.02
C GLU A 40 27.77 6.63 24.31
N PRO A 41 27.84 5.54 25.10
CA PRO A 41 27.13 5.42 26.36
C PRO A 41 27.98 5.86 27.57
N ALA A 42 27.38 6.64 28.47
CA ALA A 42 27.93 6.97 29.79
C ALA A 42 26.83 6.87 30.87
N PRO A 43 27.17 6.63 32.16
CA PRO A 43 26.64 5.52 32.95
C PRO A 43 25.45 5.83 33.89
N SER A 44 24.85 4.74 34.38
CA SER A 44 23.71 4.64 35.32
C SER A 44 23.83 5.43 36.62
N ALA A 45 22.68 5.98 37.05
CA ALA A 45 22.32 6.22 38.44
C ALA A 45 20.83 5.87 38.66
N THR A 46 20.55 5.01 39.63
CA THR A 46 19.21 4.69 40.15
C THR A 46 18.88 5.63 41.32
N PRO A 47 17.60 6.00 41.52
CA PRO A 47 16.89 5.37 42.64
C PRO A 47 15.41 5.04 42.40
N ASP A 48 14.98 4.03 43.17
CA ASP A 48 13.63 3.55 43.42
C ASP A 48 12.59 4.66 43.69
N THR A 49 11.40 4.53 43.08
CA THR A 49 10.11 4.89 43.71
C THR A 49 9.02 4.02 43.08
N SER A 50 8.31 3.28 43.91
CA SER A 50 7.10 2.54 43.55
C SER A 50 5.95 3.51 43.31
N ASP A 51 5.34 3.43 42.13
CA ASP A 51 3.99 3.92 41.85
C ASP A 51 3.22 2.87 41.03
N GLU A 52 1.99 2.64 41.46
CA GLU A 52 1.03 1.64 41.00
C GLU A 52 0.46 2.01 39.61
N PRO A 53 0.47 1.11 38.59
CA PRO A 53 -0.09 1.46 37.28
C PRO A 53 -1.60 1.20 37.21
N SER A 54 -2.33 2.31 37.07
CA SER A 54 -3.65 2.37 36.45
C SER A 54 -3.63 1.73 35.04
N PRO A 55 -4.64 0.94 34.62
CA PRO A 55 -4.62 0.28 33.33
C PRO A 55 -4.71 1.30 32.18
N ALA A 56 -3.64 1.38 31.38
CA ALA A 56 -3.61 2.11 30.13
C ALA A 56 -4.55 1.47 29.08
N PRO A 57 -5.17 2.25 28.16
CA PRO A 57 -5.86 1.68 27.02
C PRO A 57 -4.86 0.89 26.17
N SER A 58 -5.19 -0.38 25.91
CA SER A 58 -4.37 -1.27 25.09
C SER A 58 -4.47 -0.89 23.61
N ASP A 59 -3.41 -0.30 23.06
CA ASP A 59 -3.18 -0.14 21.61
C ASP A 59 -2.63 -1.43 20.96
N THR A 60 -3.03 -2.59 21.46
CA THR A 60 -2.56 -3.89 20.94
C THR A 60 -3.25 -4.16 19.59
N PRO A 61 -2.50 -4.40 18.51
CA PRO A 61 -3.08 -4.83 17.24
C PRO A 61 -3.82 -6.15 17.44
N ASP A 62 -5.08 -6.16 17.02
CA ASP A 62 -5.93 -7.35 17.04
C ASP A 62 -5.48 -8.32 15.93
N ASP A 63 -4.81 -9.40 16.33
CA ASP A 63 -4.46 -10.54 15.48
C ASP A 63 -5.70 -11.43 15.26
N THR A 64 -6.73 -10.87 14.63
CA THR A 64 -7.89 -11.64 14.17
C THR A 64 -7.53 -12.35 12.85
N PRO A 65 -7.69 -13.68 12.74
CA PRO A 65 -7.44 -14.43 11.50
C PRO A 65 -8.38 -13.99 10.37
N ALA A 66 -7.82 -13.77 9.17
CA ALA A 66 -8.59 -13.36 8.00
C ALA A 66 -9.42 -14.53 7.45
N THR A 67 -10.75 -14.42 7.53
CA THR A 67 -11.68 -15.27 6.76
C THR A 67 -11.79 -14.68 5.36
N SER A 68 -11.77 -15.53 4.31
CA SER A 68 -11.78 -15.13 2.89
C SER A 68 -13.13 -14.60 2.38
N SER A 69 -13.87 -13.88 3.22
CA SER A 69 -15.10 -13.19 2.83
C SER A 69 -14.75 -11.83 2.23
N GLN A 70 -15.33 -11.53 1.06
CA GLN A 70 -15.32 -10.18 0.50
C GLN A 70 -15.79 -9.18 1.56
N ALA A 71 -15.12 -8.03 1.66
CA ALA A 71 -15.46 -7.00 2.64
C ALA A 71 -16.93 -6.57 2.49
N GLU A 72 -17.60 -6.31 3.61
CA GLU A 72 -18.98 -5.82 3.58
C GLU A 72 -19.02 -4.44 2.89
N PRO A 73 -19.96 -4.18 1.97
CA PRO A 73 -20.07 -2.89 1.30
C PRO A 73 -20.16 -1.73 2.31
N GLY A 74 -19.31 -0.73 2.15
CA GLY A 74 -19.26 0.44 3.04
C GLY A 74 -18.57 0.21 4.39
N SER A 75 -18.11 -1.00 4.69
CA SER A 75 -17.25 -1.24 5.86
C SER A 75 -15.92 -0.48 5.72
N PRO A 76 -15.29 -0.04 6.82
CA PRO A 76 -13.97 0.59 6.78
C PRO A 76 -12.92 -0.32 6.12
N ILE A 77 -12.05 0.26 5.28
CA ILE A 77 -10.95 -0.52 4.68
C ILE A 77 -10.00 -1.06 5.76
N THR A 78 -9.60 -2.31 5.60
CA THR A 78 -8.62 -2.95 6.48
C THR A 78 -7.52 -3.66 5.69
N HIS A 79 -6.31 -3.74 6.25
CA HIS A 79 -5.22 -4.46 5.61
C HIS A 79 -5.50 -5.96 5.53
N GLN A 80 -6.38 -6.51 6.36
CA GLN A 80 -6.78 -7.92 6.38
C GLN A 80 -7.51 -8.34 5.10
N GLU A 81 -8.09 -7.39 4.36
CA GLU A 81 -8.71 -7.63 3.05
C GLU A 81 -7.69 -8.13 2.00
N PHE A 82 -6.40 -7.93 2.25
CA PHE A 82 -5.33 -8.25 1.31
C PHE A 82 -4.43 -9.35 1.88
N ASN A 83 -4.32 -10.46 1.15
CA ASN A 83 -3.42 -11.57 1.49
C ASN A 83 -2.14 -11.50 0.66
N ASP A 84 -1.39 -12.61 0.60
CA ASP A 84 -0.35 -12.82 -0.38
C ASP A 84 -0.89 -12.57 -1.80
N TRP A 85 -0.12 -11.83 -2.58
CA TRP A 85 -0.54 -11.45 -3.91
C TRP A 85 -0.16 -12.54 -4.91
N ASN A 86 -1.18 -13.19 -5.47
CA ASN A 86 -1.02 -14.26 -6.46
C ASN A 86 -1.75 -13.86 -7.75
N PHE A 87 -1.08 -13.07 -8.59
CA PHE A 87 -1.67 -12.55 -9.83
C PHE A 87 -1.42 -13.47 -11.02
N ALA A 88 -2.46 -13.70 -11.82
CA ALA A 88 -2.35 -14.36 -13.11
C ALA A 88 -3.33 -13.75 -14.12
N LEU A 89 -2.82 -13.28 -15.26
CA LEU A 89 -3.65 -12.81 -16.38
C LEU A 89 -3.01 -13.23 -17.69
N GLY A 90 -3.68 -14.12 -18.42
CA GLY A 90 -3.11 -14.75 -19.61
C GLY A 90 -1.80 -15.48 -19.28
N GLY A 91 -0.72 -15.13 -19.99
CA GLY A 91 0.63 -15.68 -19.75
C GLY A 91 1.43 -14.99 -18.65
N ILE A 92 0.91 -13.92 -18.04
CA ILE A 92 1.64 -13.12 -17.04
C ILE A 92 1.27 -13.60 -15.65
N LYS A 93 2.29 -13.87 -14.83
CA LYS A 93 2.13 -14.34 -13.45
C LYS A 93 3.08 -13.60 -12.51
N PHE A 94 2.57 -13.18 -11.36
CA PHE A 94 3.35 -12.62 -10.27
C PHE A 94 2.97 -13.29 -8.96
N LYS A 95 3.95 -13.38 -8.06
CA LYS A 95 3.75 -13.80 -6.67
C LYS A 95 4.50 -12.85 -5.76
N ALA A 96 3.86 -12.46 -4.67
CA ALA A 96 4.49 -11.71 -3.60
C ALA A 96 3.87 -12.08 -2.26
N ASP A 97 4.73 -12.28 -1.27
CA ASP A 97 4.33 -12.58 0.10
C ASP A 97 4.00 -11.27 0.81
N LYS A 98 2.87 -11.21 1.50
CA LYS A 98 2.53 -10.08 2.35
C LYS A 98 3.33 -10.20 3.65
N VAL A 99 4.29 -9.31 3.82
CA VAL A 99 5.21 -9.29 4.97
C VAL A 99 4.85 -8.24 6.03
N GLY A 100 3.72 -7.53 5.84
CA GLY A 100 3.19 -6.60 6.83
C GLY A 100 1.92 -5.90 6.39
N GLY A 101 1.13 -5.44 7.37
CA GLY A 101 -0.09 -4.66 7.18
C GLY A 101 -0.36 -3.75 8.36
N TRP A 102 -0.92 -2.56 8.12
CA TRP A 102 -1.25 -1.58 9.16
C TRP A 102 -2.55 -0.86 8.82
N ASN A 103 -3.43 -0.73 9.81
CA ASN A 103 -4.65 0.07 9.73
C ASN A 103 -4.40 1.41 10.40
N TYR A 104 -4.87 2.50 9.77
CA TYR A 104 -4.87 3.83 10.35
C TYR A 104 -6.30 4.34 10.42
N SER A 105 -6.72 4.76 11.62
CA SER A 105 -8.05 5.33 11.87
C SER A 105 -8.25 6.70 11.23
N SER A 106 -7.16 7.36 10.81
CA SER A 106 -7.14 8.60 10.04
C SER A 106 -5.98 8.58 9.03
N CYS A 107 -5.99 9.51 8.07
CA CYS A 107 -4.87 9.65 7.13
C CYS A 107 -3.70 10.50 7.65
N ALA A 108 -3.80 11.08 8.86
CA ALA A 108 -2.75 11.95 9.39
C ALA A 108 -1.35 11.30 9.45
N PRO A 109 -1.19 10.01 9.82
CA PRO A 109 0.13 9.36 9.83
C PRO A 109 0.76 9.21 8.44
N VAL A 110 -0.06 9.15 7.39
CA VAL A 110 0.38 8.97 6.00
C VAL A 110 0.37 10.27 5.19
N ASP A 111 -0.10 11.38 5.77
CA ASP A 111 -0.09 12.68 5.11
C ASP A 111 1.28 13.35 5.28
N GLY A 112 2.00 13.48 4.18
CA GLY A 112 3.34 14.07 4.16
C GLY A 112 3.33 15.58 3.96
N GLU A 113 2.47 16.05 3.04
CA GLU A 113 2.44 17.45 2.59
C GLU A 113 1.06 18.12 2.78
N GLY A 114 0.14 17.50 3.53
CA GLY A 114 -1.20 18.02 3.81
C GLY A 114 -2.22 17.78 2.67
N VAL A 115 -1.82 17.03 1.64
CA VAL A 115 -2.65 16.78 0.45
C VAL A 115 -3.84 15.89 0.80
N LEU A 116 -3.66 14.94 1.71
CA LEU A 116 -4.71 14.00 2.11
C LEU A 116 -5.74 14.71 2.98
N ALA A 117 -5.29 15.48 3.97
CA ALA A 117 -6.16 16.29 4.83
C ALA A 117 -6.97 17.31 4.03
N LYS A 118 -6.35 17.98 3.04
CA LYS A 118 -7.03 18.95 2.17
C LYS A 118 -8.19 18.34 1.37
N ASN A 119 -8.13 17.05 1.09
CA ASN A 119 -9.18 16.33 0.37
C ASN A 119 -10.05 15.46 1.31
N LYS A 120 -9.96 15.67 2.62
CA LYS A 120 -10.74 14.98 3.65
C LYS A 120 -10.56 13.47 3.64
N CYS A 121 -9.33 13.01 3.43
CA CYS A 121 -8.99 11.59 3.57
C CYS A 121 -9.41 11.07 4.95
N GLU A 122 -10.18 9.99 4.98
CA GLU A 122 -10.85 9.51 6.19
C GLU A 122 -10.03 8.44 6.90
N ARG A 123 -9.50 7.47 6.14
CA ARG A 123 -8.73 6.34 6.67
C ARG A 123 -7.64 5.94 5.69
N ALA A 124 -6.63 5.26 6.20
CA ALA A 124 -5.59 4.68 5.38
C ALA A 124 -5.23 3.28 5.87
N VAL A 125 -4.76 2.44 4.95
CA VAL A 125 -4.08 1.19 5.26
C VAL A 125 -2.75 1.14 4.53
N GLN A 126 -1.77 0.47 5.12
CA GLN A 126 -0.51 0.18 4.45
C GLN A 126 -0.28 -1.32 4.35
N LEU A 127 0.28 -1.76 3.24
CA LEU A 127 0.70 -3.13 2.98
C LEU A 127 2.17 -3.15 2.60
N ALA A 128 2.89 -4.17 3.04
CA ALA A 128 4.25 -4.45 2.60
C ALA A 128 4.30 -5.83 1.95
N TYR A 129 4.88 -5.90 0.75
CA TYR A 129 5.05 -7.11 -0.02
C TYR A 129 6.52 -7.38 -0.31
N SER A 130 6.87 -8.67 -0.34
CA SER A 130 8.18 -9.15 -0.77
C SER A 130 8.02 -10.14 -1.91
N ALA A 131 8.82 -9.99 -2.97
CA ALA A 131 8.81 -10.88 -4.11
C ALA A 131 10.24 -11.20 -4.55
N TYR A 132 10.40 -12.25 -5.34
CA TYR A 132 11.69 -12.68 -5.89
C TYR A 132 12.75 -12.84 -4.78
N SER A 133 12.42 -13.58 -3.73
CA SER A 133 13.30 -13.82 -2.57
C SER A 133 13.79 -12.54 -1.87
N GLY A 134 12.98 -11.47 -1.90
CA GLY A 134 13.30 -10.20 -1.26
C GLY A 134 14.04 -9.20 -2.13
N HIS A 135 14.44 -9.57 -3.35
CA HIS A 135 15.10 -8.66 -4.31
C HIS A 135 14.16 -7.62 -4.92
N LEU A 136 12.86 -7.77 -4.70
CA LEU A 136 11.84 -6.77 -4.96
C LEU A 136 10.97 -6.60 -3.71
N LYS A 137 10.76 -5.36 -3.30
CA LYS A 137 9.83 -5.01 -2.23
C LYS A 137 8.84 -3.96 -2.71
N ALA A 138 7.60 -4.10 -2.28
CA ALA A 138 6.55 -3.12 -2.55
C ALA A 138 5.91 -2.65 -1.26
N VAL A 139 5.56 -1.36 -1.21
CA VAL A 139 4.73 -0.79 -0.16
C VAL A 139 3.53 -0.13 -0.83
N GLN A 140 2.33 -0.44 -0.35
CA GLN A 140 1.12 0.22 -0.80
C GLN A 140 0.51 1.03 0.33
N VAL A 141 0.03 2.21 -0.02
CA VAL A 141 -0.80 3.05 0.84
C VAL A 141 -2.14 3.17 0.15
N MET A 142 -3.19 2.63 0.77
CA MET A 142 -4.56 2.71 0.26
C MET A 142 -5.37 3.60 1.19
N MET A 143 -6.14 4.52 0.63
CA MET A 143 -6.78 5.61 1.37
C MET A 143 -8.23 5.75 0.95
N SER A 144 -9.12 5.90 1.93
CA SER A 144 -10.54 6.17 1.68
C SER A 144 -10.84 7.66 1.76
N PHE A 145 -11.72 8.11 0.88
CA PHE A 145 -12.19 9.49 0.79
C PHE A 145 -13.72 9.51 0.84
N PRO A 146 -14.34 10.66 1.15
CA PRO A 146 -15.79 10.78 1.19
C PRO A 146 -16.43 10.69 -0.20
N THR A 147 -15.68 10.93 -1.29
CA THR A 147 -16.22 10.92 -2.66
C THR A 147 -15.18 10.50 -3.70
N ASP A 148 -15.64 9.94 -4.82
CA ASP A 148 -14.82 9.63 -6.00
C ASP A 148 -14.05 10.84 -6.52
N ARG A 149 -14.69 12.02 -6.51
CA ARG A 149 -14.07 13.27 -6.94
C ARG A 149 -12.89 13.65 -6.05
N ALA A 150 -13.02 13.48 -4.74
CA ALA A 150 -11.94 13.77 -3.78
C ALA A 150 -10.78 12.79 -3.96
N ALA A 151 -11.07 11.50 -4.14
CA ALA A 151 -10.07 10.48 -4.43
C ALA A 151 -9.32 10.79 -5.73
N LYS A 152 -10.04 11.03 -6.83
CA LYS A 152 -9.44 11.37 -8.13
C LYS A 152 -8.57 12.64 -8.07
N THR A 153 -9.09 13.70 -7.45
CA THR A 153 -8.32 14.96 -7.27
C THR A 153 -7.04 14.72 -6.48
N THR A 154 -7.09 13.83 -5.48
CA THR A 154 -5.92 13.47 -4.68
C THR A 154 -4.91 12.69 -5.51
N ALA A 155 -5.33 11.62 -6.20
CA ALA A 155 -4.44 10.85 -7.07
C ALA A 155 -3.78 11.70 -8.15
N ASP A 156 -4.54 12.57 -8.84
CA ASP A 156 -4.02 13.47 -9.88
C ASP A 156 -2.99 14.48 -9.33
N ARG A 157 -3.11 14.87 -8.04
CA ARG A 157 -2.12 15.71 -7.35
C ARG A 157 -0.89 14.90 -6.98
N LEU A 158 -1.07 13.74 -6.36
CA LEU A 158 0.04 12.88 -5.93
C LEU A 158 0.92 12.44 -7.10
N ALA A 159 0.34 12.19 -8.27
CA ALA A 159 1.08 11.87 -9.49
C ALA A 159 2.04 12.98 -9.95
N LYS A 160 1.82 14.23 -9.51
CA LYS A 160 2.63 15.41 -9.84
C LYS A 160 3.60 15.81 -8.74
N LEU A 161 3.46 15.24 -7.55
CA LEU A 161 4.26 15.58 -6.38
C LEU A 161 5.41 14.60 -6.18
N SER A 162 6.32 14.96 -5.27
CA SER A 162 7.41 14.09 -4.87
C SER A 162 6.90 12.88 -4.08
N SER A 163 7.75 11.86 -3.90
CA SER A 163 7.44 10.71 -3.06
C SER A 163 7.18 11.05 -1.59
N ASN A 164 7.48 12.28 -1.15
CA ASN A 164 7.26 12.73 0.22
C ASN A 164 5.84 13.23 0.47
N ALA A 165 5.02 13.41 -0.58
CA ALA A 165 3.62 13.82 -0.44
C ALA A 165 2.77 12.81 0.33
N VAL A 166 3.19 11.54 0.34
CA VAL A 166 2.62 10.47 1.17
C VAL A 166 3.73 9.89 2.02
N LYS A 167 3.54 9.84 3.33
CA LYS A 167 4.42 9.10 4.24
C LYS A 167 4.07 7.61 4.13
N TRP A 168 5.10 6.80 3.95
CA TRP A 168 4.97 5.35 3.80
C TRP A 168 6.10 4.64 4.55
N ARG A 169 5.94 3.34 4.81
CA ARG A 169 6.88 2.52 5.57
C ARG A 169 8.17 2.26 4.78
N GLN A 170 9.06 3.25 4.74
CA GLN A 170 10.36 3.18 4.07
C GLN A 170 11.25 2.05 4.62
N ASP A 171 11.07 1.66 5.89
CA ASP A 171 11.74 0.50 6.50
C ASP A 171 11.39 -0.82 5.80
N LYS A 172 10.28 -0.86 5.04
CA LYS A 172 9.84 -2.01 4.26
C LYS A 172 10.30 -1.98 2.80
N ALA A 173 11.01 -0.94 2.35
CA ALA A 173 11.67 -0.93 1.05
C ALA A 173 13.09 -1.52 1.11
N LEU A 174 13.72 -1.66 -0.05
CA LEU A 174 15.16 -1.89 -0.12
C LEU A 174 15.92 -0.60 0.19
N ALA A 175 16.98 -0.69 0.99
CA ALA A 175 17.87 0.45 1.25
C ALA A 175 18.71 0.83 0.01
N ARG A 176 19.01 -0.15 -0.84
CA ARG A 176 19.73 0.04 -2.11
C ARG A 176 18.95 -0.60 -3.24
N TYR A 177 18.64 0.19 -4.27
CA TYR A 177 17.84 -0.26 -5.40
C TYR A 177 18.30 0.40 -6.69
N THR A 178 18.12 -0.30 -7.80
CA THR A 178 18.29 0.24 -9.15
C THR A 178 16.96 0.69 -9.76
N TYR A 179 15.86 0.14 -9.27
CA TYR A 179 14.51 0.58 -9.58
C TYR A 179 13.85 1.09 -8.29
N GLY A 180 13.35 2.31 -8.31
CA GLY A 180 12.60 2.91 -7.20
C GLY A 180 11.61 3.93 -7.76
N LYS A 181 10.35 3.51 -7.90
CA LYS A 181 9.30 4.34 -8.48
C LYS A 181 8.06 4.30 -7.61
N ILE A 182 7.26 5.36 -7.72
CA ILE A 182 5.94 5.48 -7.11
C ILE A 182 4.90 5.63 -8.21
N LEU A 183 3.76 4.98 -8.01
CA LEU A 183 2.56 5.11 -8.83
C LEU A 183 1.39 5.46 -7.93
N SER A 184 0.46 6.25 -8.45
CA SER A 184 -0.79 6.56 -7.77
C SER A 184 -1.95 6.44 -8.74
N GLY A 185 -3.09 6.02 -8.22
CA GLY A 185 -4.32 5.86 -8.98
C GLY A 185 -5.51 5.94 -8.04
N ALA A 186 -6.67 6.28 -8.59
CA ALA A 186 -7.93 6.27 -7.87
C ALA A 186 -8.88 5.24 -8.50
N SER A 187 -9.69 4.61 -7.66
CA SER A 187 -10.86 3.82 -8.06
C SER A 187 -11.95 4.06 -7.03
N LYS A 188 -13.15 4.40 -7.51
CA LYS A 188 -14.22 4.96 -6.68
C LYS A 188 -13.69 6.06 -5.77
N ASN A 189 -14.07 6.04 -4.50
CA ASN A 189 -13.63 6.93 -3.45
C ASN A 189 -12.32 6.50 -2.77
N TYR A 190 -11.53 5.61 -3.41
CA TYR A 190 -10.25 5.15 -2.89
C TYR A 190 -9.07 5.63 -3.74
N VAL A 191 -7.94 5.87 -3.08
CA VAL A 191 -6.65 6.12 -3.73
C VAL A 191 -5.67 5.04 -3.33
N VAL A 192 -5.01 4.44 -4.32
CA VAL A 192 -3.93 3.47 -4.12
C VAL A 192 -2.64 4.10 -4.59
N VAL A 193 -1.67 4.18 -3.68
CA VAL A 193 -0.29 4.57 -3.97
C VAL A 193 0.59 3.36 -3.82
N THR A 194 1.25 2.95 -4.89
CA THR A 194 2.19 1.82 -4.88
C THR A 194 3.61 2.34 -5.01
N ILE A 195 4.49 1.86 -4.15
CA ILE A 195 5.93 2.07 -4.18
C ILE A 195 6.56 0.72 -4.47
N VAL A 196 7.43 0.65 -5.47
CA VAL A 196 8.24 -0.56 -5.74
C VAL A 196 9.71 -0.20 -5.76
N THR A 197 10.48 -0.97 -5.00
CA THR A 197 11.95 -0.95 -5.01
C THR A 197 12.48 -2.32 -5.43
N ALA A 198 13.48 -2.34 -6.30
CA ALA A 198 14.15 -3.57 -6.72
C ALA A 198 15.65 -3.34 -6.95
N ASP A 199 16.45 -4.33 -6.56
CA ASP A 199 17.87 -4.35 -6.90
C ASP A 199 18.10 -4.83 -8.35
N LYS A 200 19.37 -4.98 -8.73
CA LYS A 200 19.77 -5.35 -10.09
C LYS A 200 19.19 -6.71 -10.54
N SER A 201 19.01 -7.66 -9.63
CA SER A 201 18.56 -9.03 -9.95
C SER A 201 17.08 -9.08 -10.34
N ALA A 202 16.25 -8.23 -9.72
CA ALA A 202 14.82 -8.14 -10.00
C ALA A 202 14.42 -6.90 -10.82
N GLY A 203 15.37 -6.01 -11.12
CA GLY A 203 15.11 -4.72 -11.76
C GLY A 203 14.37 -4.81 -13.10
N ALA A 204 14.63 -5.85 -13.91
CA ALA A 204 13.93 -6.05 -15.18
C ALA A 204 12.45 -6.48 -15.01
N LYS A 205 12.09 -7.06 -13.86
CA LYS A 205 10.70 -7.47 -13.54
C LYS A 205 9.90 -6.36 -12.87
N ALA A 206 10.59 -5.43 -12.21
CA ALA A 206 9.98 -4.38 -11.41
C ALA A 206 8.95 -3.49 -12.14
N PRO A 207 9.15 -3.04 -13.39
CA PRO A 207 8.16 -2.21 -14.08
C PRO A 207 6.79 -2.90 -14.24
N ASN A 208 6.79 -4.15 -14.71
CA ASN A 208 5.55 -4.89 -14.89
C ASN A 208 4.95 -5.28 -13.54
N PHE A 209 5.75 -5.77 -12.59
CA PHE A 209 5.28 -6.06 -11.24
C PHE A 209 4.55 -4.85 -10.63
N HIS A 210 5.16 -3.67 -10.72
CA HIS A 210 4.60 -2.42 -10.19
C HIS A 210 3.28 -2.05 -10.86
N ALA A 211 3.21 -2.09 -12.19
CA ALA A 211 1.99 -1.77 -12.92
C ALA A 211 0.86 -2.74 -12.59
N TYR A 212 1.12 -4.06 -12.60
CA TYR A 212 0.10 -5.06 -12.32
C TYR A 212 -0.38 -5.03 -10.87
N LEU A 213 0.52 -4.85 -9.88
CA LEU A 213 0.13 -4.71 -8.47
C LEU A 213 -0.72 -3.45 -8.24
N GLN A 214 -0.35 -2.32 -8.86
CA GLN A 214 -1.13 -1.09 -8.80
C GLN A 214 -2.52 -1.30 -9.41
N THR A 215 -2.59 -1.85 -10.63
CA THR A 215 -3.86 -2.04 -11.33
C THR A 215 -4.77 -3.03 -10.60
N ASP A 216 -4.26 -4.17 -10.17
CA ASP A 216 -5.04 -5.22 -9.51
C ASP A 216 -5.71 -4.71 -8.23
N HIS A 217 -4.94 -4.09 -7.33
CA HIS A 217 -5.50 -3.54 -6.09
C HIS A 217 -6.31 -2.26 -6.31
N THR A 218 -6.07 -1.50 -7.38
CA THR A 218 -6.99 -0.41 -7.77
C THR A 218 -8.32 -0.99 -8.25
N SER A 219 -8.32 -2.05 -9.06
CA SER A 219 -9.52 -2.71 -9.58
C SER A 219 -10.36 -3.41 -8.50
N TYR A 220 -9.73 -3.88 -7.42
CA TYR A 220 -10.45 -4.41 -6.25
C TYR A 220 -11.55 -3.45 -5.76
N PHE A 221 -11.26 -2.15 -5.71
CA PHE A 221 -12.20 -1.14 -5.21
C PHE A 221 -13.39 -0.86 -6.15
N GLU A 222 -13.36 -1.28 -7.42
CA GLU A 222 -14.54 -1.19 -8.29
C GLU A 222 -15.65 -2.16 -7.87
N LEU A 223 -15.26 -3.28 -7.25
CA LEU A 223 -16.17 -4.36 -6.86
C LEU A 223 -16.45 -4.40 -5.35
N ARG A 224 -15.56 -3.81 -4.54
CA ARG A 224 -15.61 -3.87 -3.07
C ARG A 224 -16.97 -3.45 -2.50
N ASP A 225 -17.47 -2.30 -2.92
CA ASP A 225 -18.67 -1.68 -2.35
C ASP A 225 -19.93 -1.88 -3.20
N GLN A 226 -19.96 -2.90 -4.06
CA GLN A 226 -21.16 -3.21 -4.85
C GLN A 226 -22.22 -3.86 -3.96
N THR A 227 -23.38 -3.22 -3.85
CA THR A 227 -24.59 -3.83 -3.31
C THR A 227 -25.28 -4.62 -4.41
N ILE A 228 -25.24 -5.95 -4.35
CA ILE A 228 -26.08 -6.79 -5.22
C ILE A 228 -27.50 -6.73 -4.66
N THR A 229 -28.31 -5.78 -5.13
CA THR A 229 -29.77 -5.86 -4.97
C THR A 229 -30.28 -7.03 -5.80
N SER A 230 -30.73 -8.10 -5.13
CA SER A 230 -31.49 -9.20 -5.74
C SER A 230 -32.94 -8.78 -5.98
#